data_AF-A0A1Y5PS22-F1
#
_entry.id   AF-A0A1Y5PS22-F1
#
_cell.length_a   1.000
_cell.length_b   1.000
_cell.length_c   1.000
_cell.angle_alpha   90.00
_cell.angle_beta   90.00
_cell.angle_gamma   90.00
#
_symmetry.space_group_name_H-M   'P 1'
#
loop_
_entity.id
_entity.type
_entity.pdbx_description
1 polymer ?
#
loop_
_entity_poly.entity_id
_entity_poly.type
_entity_poly.pdbx_seq_one_letter_code
_entity_poly.pdbx_strand_id
1 'polypeptide(L)'
;MKVHKGDTVLVTAGKDKGAKGKVIEAYPTRNKVLVEGVNRIKKHTAQSANERGASSGGIVTQEAAIHVSNVMVVDSDGNPTRIGYRVDEESGKKVRVSKRNGKDI
;
A
#
# COMPACT_ATOMS: atom_id res chain seq x y z
N MET A 1 9.47 7.99 4.19
CA MET A 1 8.35 7.39 3.43
C MET A 1 7.05 8.05 3.89
N LYS A 2 6.16 8.46 2.98
CA LYS A 2 4.92 9.20 3.35
C LYS A 2 3.67 8.32 3.46
N VAL A 3 3.71 7.14 2.85
CA VAL A 3 2.62 6.15 2.84
C VAL A 3 2.80 5.21 4.03
N HIS A 4 1.72 4.96 4.77
CA HIS A 4 1.69 4.11 5.96
C HIS A 4 0.79 2.90 5.73
N LYS A 5 0.96 1.88 6.58
CA LYS A 5 0.06 0.72 6.61
C LYS A 5 -1.37 1.19 6.90
N GLY A 6 -2.33 0.69 6.14
CA GLY A 6 -3.74 1.04 6.26
C GLY A 6 -4.20 2.20 5.37
N ASP A 7 -3.29 2.97 4.77
CA ASP A 7 -3.65 4.01 3.81
C ASP A 7 -4.33 3.39 2.57
N THR A 8 -5.34 4.09 2.05
CA THR A 8 -5.89 3.79 0.72
C THR A 8 -5.06 4.52 -0.32
N VAL A 9 -4.59 3.80 -1.34
CA VAL A 9 -3.73 4.35 -2.38
C VAL A 9 -4.28 4.08 -3.77
N LEU A 10 -3.94 4.98 -4.70
CA LEU A 10 -4.15 4.84 -6.13
C LEU A 10 -2.80 4.60 -6.81
N VAL A 11 -2.73 3.60 -7.68
CA VAL A 11 -1.53 3.32 -8.48
C VAL A 11 -1.45 4.29 -9.67
N THR A 12 -0.33 5.00 -9.81
CA THR A 12 -0.13 6.00 -10.87
C THR A 12 0.65 5.47 -12.07
N ALA A 13 1.46 4.43 -11.87
CA ALA A 13 2.33 3.87 -12.89
C ALA A 13 2.46 2.34 -12.76
N GLY A 14 2.74 1.69 -13.90
CA GLY A 14 2.84 0.23 -14.01
C GLY A 14 1.60 -0.41 -14.63
N LYS A 15 1.56 -1.75 -14.60
CA LYS A 15 0.49 -2.55 -15.20
C LYS A 15 -0.89 -2.25 -14.59
N ASP A 16 -0.92 -2.03 -13.28
CA ASP A 16 -2.15 -1.79 -12.52
C ASP A 16 -2.47 -0.29 -12.36
N LYS A 17 -2.00 0.57 -13.28
CA LYS A 17 -2.28 2.01 -13.25
C LYS A 17 -3.78 2.27 -13.19
N GLY A 18 -4.21 3.10 -12.23
CA GLY A 18 -5.62 3.43 -11.98
C GLY A 18 -6.31 2.54 -10.96
N ALA A 19 -5.69 1.43 -10.54
CA ALA A 19 -6.23 0.59 -9.47
C ALA A 19 -6.15 1.31 -8.12
N LYS A 20 -7.21 1.20 -7.32
CA LYS A 20 -7.24 1.62 -5.91
C LYS A 20 -7.11 0.38 -5.02
N GLY A 21 -6.36 0.50 -3.93
CA GLY A 21 -6.19 -0.59 -2.96
C GLY A 21 -5.68 -0.09 -1.63
N LYS A 22 -5.81 -0.92 -0.60
CA LYS A 22 -5.31 -0.63 0.75
C LYS A 22 -3.87 -1.12 0.91
N VAL A 23 -3.04 -0.35 1.61
CA VAL A 23 -1.67 -0.77 1.93
C VAL A 23 -1.71 -1.79 3.06
N ILE A 24 -1.35 -3.03 2.75
CA ILE A 24 -1.26 -4.14 3.70
C ILE A 24 0.00 -4.01 4.54
N GLU A 25 1.12 -3.69 3.89
CA GLU A 25 2.42 -3.57 4.52
C GLU A 25 3.28 -2.53 3.81
N ALA A 26 4.12 -1.83 4.55
CA ALA A 26 5.10 -0.90 4.04
C ALA A 26 6.50 -1.38 4.42
N TYR A 27 7.44 -1.29 3.48
CA TYR A 27 8.85 -1.64 3.67
C TYR A 27 9.72 -0.37 3.52
N PRO A 28 9.91 0.42 4.60
CA PRO A 28 10.61 1.71 4.53
C PRO A 28 12.05 1.59 4.03
N THR A 29 12.78 0.54 4.43
CA THR A 29 14.17 0.29 4.02
C THR A 29 14.32 0.07 2.52
N ARG A 30 13.29 -0.49 1.88
CA ARG A 30 13.28 -0.82 0.44
C ARG A 30 12.46 0.17 -0.39
N ASN A 31 11.85 1.19 0.23
CA ASN A 31 10.91 2.12 -0.42
C ASN A 31 9.78 1.43 -1.20
N LYS A 32 9.28 0.30 -0.70
CA LYS A 32 8.19 -0.47 -1.34
C LYS A 32 6.97 -0.59 -0.44
N VAL A 33 5.81 -0.74 -1.05
CA VAL A 33 4.53 -1.02 -0.38
C VAL A 33 3.87 -2.25 -0.99
N LEU A 34 3.24 -3.05 -0.15
CA LEU A 34 2.36 -4.13 -0.55
C LEU A 34 0.92 -3.60 -0.54
N VAL A 35 0.28 -3.58 -1.70
CA VAL A 35 -1.07 -3.04 -1.89
C VAL A 35 -2.00 -4.18 -2.26
N GLU A 36 -3.14 -4.25 -1.60
CA GLU A 36 -4.18 -5.25 -1.85
C GLU A 36 -4.67 -5.19 -3.30
N GLY A 37 -4.73 -6.35 -3.96
CA GLY A 37 -5.27 -6.48 -5.31
C GLY A 37 -4.38 -5.93 -6.44
N VAL A 38 -3.22 -5.38 -6.12
CA VAL A 38 -2.29 -4.75 -7.07
C VAL A 38 -1.05 -5.63 -7.25
N ASN A 39 -0.53 -5.69 -8.48
CA ASN A 39 0.69 -6.41 -8.82
C ASN A 39 0.64 -7.89 -8.39
N ARG A 40 -0.43 -8.58 -8.78
CA ARG A 40 -0.62 -10.00 -8.51
C ARG A 40 0.31 -10.85 -9.38
N ILE A 41 1.13 -11.66 -8.71
CA ILE A 41 2.06 -12.59 -9.34
C ILE A 41 1.61 -14.03 -9.09
N LYS A 42 1.85 -14.89 -10.08
CA LYS A 42 1.70 -16.34 -9.95
C LYS A 42 3.01 -16.91 -9.44
N LYS A 43 3.02 -17.39 -8.20
CA LYS A 43 4.19 -18.03 -7.59
C LYS A 43 3.95 -19.54 -7.54
N HIS A 44 4.87 -20.30 -8.11
CA HIS A 44 4.90 -21.75 -7.91
C HIS A 44 5.46 -22.02 -6.52
N THR A 45 4.64 -22.63 -5.68
CA THR A 45 5.06 -23.03 -4.33
C THR A 45 5.28 -24.53 -4.35
N ALA A 46 6.52 -24.94 -4.06
CA ALA A 46 6.86 -26.35 -3.89
C ALA A 46 6.02 -26.94 -2.75
N GLN A 47 5.62 -28.20 -2.86
CA GLN A 47 4.91 -28.88 -1.78
C GLN A 47 5.78 -28.92 -0.53
N SER A 48 5.42 -28.15 0.49
CA SER A 48 5.93 -28.34 1.84
C SER A 48 4.90 -29.13 2.64
N ALA A 49 5.32 -30.25 3.23
CA ALA A 49 4.48 -30.95 4.20
C ALA A 49 4.31 -30.06 5.43
N ASN A 50 3.08 -29.61 5.71
CA ASN A 50 2.75 -29.11 7.04
C ASN A 50 2.51 -30.31 7.98
N GLU A 51 2.76 -30.14 9.28
CA GLU A 51 2.60 -31.15 10.35
C GLU A 51 1.22 -31.85 10.38
N ARG A 52 0.22 -31.32 9.65
CA ARG A 52 -1.15 -31.84 9.57
C ARG A 52 -1.49 -32.59 8.27
N GLY A 53 -0.50 -32.94 7.43
CA GLY A 53 -0.69 -33.79 6.25
C GLY A 53 -1.44 -33.13 5.07
N ALA A 54 -1.84 -31.86 5.17
CA ALA A 54 -2.41 -31.11 4.06
C ALA A 54 -1.29 -30.58 3.16
N SER A 55 -1.05 -31.25 2.03
CA SER A 55 -0.07 -30.85 1.03
C SER A 55 -0.70 -29.93 -0.03
N SER A 56 -0.70 -28.62 0.17
CA SER A 56 -1.10 -27.65 -0.87
C SER A 56 0.10 -27.23 -1.72
N GLY A 57 0.48 -28.09 -2.65
CA GLY A 57 1.31 -27.68 -3.79
C GLY A 57 0.47 -26.94 -4.81
N GLY A 58 1.07 -26.00 -5.55
CA GLY A 58 0.37 -25.37 -6.66
C GLY A 58 0.84 -23.97 -7.03
N ILE A 59 0.10 -23.37 -7.96
CA ILE A 59 0.28 -22.00 -8.40
C ILE A 59 -0.57 -21.10 -7.50
N VAL A 60 0.09 -20.40 -6.58
CA VAL A 60 -0.57 -19.43 -5.70
C VAL A 60 -0.50 -18.06 -6.35
N THR A 61 -1.62 -17.34 -6.36
CA THR A 61 -1.63 -15.93 -6.75
C THR A 61 -1.46 -15.10 -5.48
N GLN A 62 -0.41 -14.28 -5.44
CA GLN A 62 -0.13 -13.39 -4.31
C GLN A 62 0.22 -11.99 -4.81
N GLU A 63 -0.05 -10.98 -4.00
CA GLU A 63 0.38 -9.61 -4.26
C GLU A 63 1.90 -9.48 -4.13
N ALA A 64 2.50 -8.62 -4.96
CA ALA A 64 3.91 -8.29 -4.90
C ALA A 64 4.12 -6.80 -4.65
N ALA A 65 5.15 -6.47 -3.88
CA ALA A 65 5.40 -5.10 -3.46
C ALA A 65 5.77 -4.19 -4.65
N ILE A 66 5.17 -3.01 -4.69
CA ILE A 66 5.42 -1.95 -5.68
C ILE A 66 6.22 -0.80 -5.07
N HIS A 67 6.93 -0.04 -5.88
CA HIS A 67 7.71 1.10 -5.40
C HIS A 67 6.79 2.25 -4.95
N VAL A 68 7.14 2.92 -3.85
CA VAL A 68 6.31 3.96 -3.24
C VAL A 68 6.09 5.18 -4.14
N SER A 69 6.96 5.42 -5.13
CA SER A 69 6.76 6.49 -6.12
C SER A 69 5.59 6.26 -7.07
N ASN A 70 5.16 5.00 -7.22
CA ASN A 70 4.13 4.61 -8.18
C ASN A 70 2.73 4.59 -7.54
N VAL A 71 2.61 5.13 -6.33
CA VAL A 71 1.34 5.23 -5.60
C VAL A 71 1.13 6.64 -5.08
N MET A 72 -0.14 7.05 -5.04
CA MET A 72 -0.59 8.26 -4.38
C MET A 72 -1.62 7.91 -3.32
N VAL A 73 -1.56 8.57 -2.16
CA VAL A 73 -2.59 8.40 -1.14
C VAL A 73 -3.88 9.05 -1.60
N VAL A 74 -4.98 8.35 -1.35
CA VAL A 74 -6.33 8.84 -1.62
C VAL A 74 -6.81 9.57 -0.37
N ASP A 75 -7.27 10.81 -0.55
CA ASP A 75 -7.84 11.59 0.54
C ASP A 75 -9.24 11.12 0.94
N SER A 76 -9.78 11.72 1.99
CA SER A 76 -11.15 11.50 2.47
C SER A 76 -12.22 11.73 1.38
N ASP A 77 -11.92 12.55 0.39
CA ASP A 77 -12.83 12.93 -0.69
C ASP A 77 -12.68 11.99 -1.91
N GLY A 78 -11.91 10.90 -1.77
CA GLY A 78 -11.75 9.85 -2.78
C GLY A 78 -10.75 10.18 -3.89
N ASN A 79 -9.99 11.27 -3.73
CA ASN A 79 -9.10 11.83 -4.73
C ASN A 79 -7.62 11.54 -4.44
N PRO A 80 -6.79 11.23 -5.44
CA PRO A 80 -5.34 11.10 -5.24
C PRO A 80 -4.71 12.45 -4.89
N THR A 81 -3.91 12.48 -3.83
CA THR A 81 -3.32 13.71 -3.29
C THR A 81 -1.85 13.54 -2.92
N ARG A 82 -1.13 14.66 -2.80
CA ARG A 82 0.21 14.70 -2.21
C ARG A 82 0.08 14.96 -0.71
N ILE A 83 0.87 14.23 0.07
CA ILE A 83 0.90 14.41 1.53
C ILE A 83 1.79 15.60 1.92
N GLY A 84 1.20 16.52 2.68
CA GLY A 84 1.86 17.55 3.49
C GLY A 84 1.81 17.21 4.99
N TYR A 85 2.36 18.10 5.80
CA TYR A 85 2.31 17.97 7.26
C TYR A 85 1.93 19.31 7.88
N ARG A 86 1.10 19.28 8.91
CA ARG A 86 0.85 20.41 9.81
C ARG A 86 1.26 20.03 11.23
N VAL A 87 1.69 21.01 12.02
CA VAL A 87 1.87 20.84 13.46
C VAL A 87 0.55 21.26 14.08
N ASP A 88 -0.03 20.36 14.85
CA ASP A 88 -1.23 20.64 15.63
C ASP A 88 -0.85 21.48 16.86
N GLU A 89 -1.44 22.66 17.01
CA GLU A 89 -1.04 23.64 18.03
C GLU A 89 -1.41 23.18 19.45
N GLU A 90 -2.47 22.38 19.59
CA GLU A 90 -2.93 21.86 20.88
C GLU A 90 -2.09 20.67 21.36
N SER A 91 -1.73 19.76 20.45
CA SER A 91 -1.05 18.51 20.79
C SER A 91 0.46 18.53 20.53
N GLY A 92 0.96 19.52 19.79
CA GLY A 92 2.33 19.59 19.27
C GLY A 92 2.66 18.49 18.26
N LYS A 93 1.70 17.66 17.85
CA LYS A 93 1.93 16.50 16.99
C LYS A 93 1.95 16.90 15.52
N LYS A 94 2.80 16.20 14.76
CA LYS A 94 2.89 16.38 13.31
C LYS A 94 1.84 15.49 12.62
N VAL A 95 0.77 16.10 12.12
CA VAL A 95 -0.34 15.41 11.46
C VAL A 95 -0.16 15.45 9.94
N ARG A 96 -0.56 14.37 9.26
CA ARG A 96 -0.54 14.28 7.79
C ARG A 96 -1.76 14.98 7.23
N VAL A 97 -1.55 15.82 6.22
CA VAL A 97 -2.62 16.54 5.55
C VAL A 97 -2.59 16.32 4.04
N SER A 98 -3.76 16.27 3.43
CA SER A 98 -3.90 16.33 1.99
C SER A 98 -3.60 17.73 1.50
N LYS A 99 -2.64 17.88 0.57
CA LYS A 99 -2.36 19.17 -0.07
C LYS A 99 -3.48 19.67 -0.98
N ARG A 100 -4.48 18.84 -1.28
CA ARG A 100 -5.57 19.19 -2.18
C ARG A 100 -6.69 19.94 -1.45
N ASN A 101 -7.10 19.44 -0.29
CA ASN A 101 -8.26 19.96 0.46
C ASN A 101 -7.89 20.42 1.88
N GLY A 102 -6.64 20.26 2.31
CA GLY A 102 -6.17 20.67 3.65
C GLY A 102 -6.65 19.78 4.79
N LYS A 103 -7.45 18.74 4.51
CA LYS A 103 -7.99 17.82 5.52
C LYS A 103 -6.92 16.79 5.95
N ASP A 104 -7.14 16.20 7.11
CA ASP A 104 -6.29 15.15 7.65
C ASP A 104 -6.43 13.83 6.86
N ILE A 105 -5.35 13.04 6.84
CA ILE A 105 -5.24 11.72 6.17
C ILE A 105 -5.12 10.57 7.17
#